data_AF-A0A9R1A6Q2-F1
#
_entry.id   AF-A0A9R1A6Q2-F1
#
_cell.length_a   1.000
_cell.length_b   1.000
_cell.length_c   1.000
_cell.angle_alpha   90.00
_cell.angle_beta   90.00
_cell.angle_gamma   90.00
#
_symmetry.space_group_name_H-M   'P 1'
#
loop_
_entity.id
_entity.type
_entity.pdbx_description
1 polymer ?
#
loop_
_entity_poly.entity_id
_entity_poly.type
_entity_poly.pdbx_seq_one_letter_code
_entity_poly.pdbx_strand_id
1 'polypeptide(L)'
;MIRVHEALANLLLVLPKNLFPFLLQHFAFGNALHDLRRSIRSGLQVLKDMILDYTSDVVPQGGGIHEITKYLLRYIMSLLDNGTSLKIILVGDEQDGKVAMETLQDIVATLISHLEIMLEKESQRYKDAGLKQMFMVNNVNFVLHQVEGSKIRYLLGDDWVLKHQDQMKDHISSFINISWESVMYCFHVKTNKIPIFSNLPTLQIFNLQFEKTYWTQKTWKVENPLLRSNMRKSVSEKLVQAYSTYLEKHKNKAPKLMKYTPEDLEKLLSDLFEG
;
A
#
# COMPACT_ATOMS: atom_id res chain seq x y z
N MET A 1 1.63 -5.60 -28.77
CA MET A 1 2.12 -4.32 -29.32
C MET A 1 3.61 -4.14 -29.13
N ILE A 2 4.16 -4.14 -27.91
CA ILE A 2 5.61 -3.92 -27.67
C ILE A 2 6.50 -4.92 -28.42
N ARG A 3 6.21 -6.23 -28.32
CA ARG A 3 6.95 -7.27 -29.07
C ARG A 3 6.84 -7.14 -30.59
N VAL A 4 5.71 -6.62 -31.08
CA VAL A 4 5.52 -6.36 -32.52
C VAL A 4 6.38 -5.18 -32.95
N HIS A 5 6.44 -4.12 -32.15
CA HIS A 5 7.33 -2.99 -32.38
C HIS A 5 8.80 -3.44 -32.43
N GLU A 6 9.22 -4.25 -31.46
CA GLU A 6 10.57 -4.80 -31.39
C GLU A 6 10.91 -5.68 -32.60
N ALA A 7 10.03 -6.59 -32.99
CA ALA A 7 10.24 -7.43 -34.18
C ALA A 7 10.38 -6.60 -35.46
N LEU A 8 9.55 -5.56 -35.62
CA LEU A 8 9.62 -4.64 -36.75
C LEU A 8 10.92 -3.81 -36.73
N ALA A 9 11.31 -3.29 -35.57
CA ALA A 9 12.54 -2.53 -35.40
C ALA A 9 13.79 -3.38 -35.71
N ASN A 10 13.83 -4.63 -35.25
CA ASN A 10 14.93 -5.55 -35.50
C ASN A 10 15.04 -5.92 -36.99
N LEU A 11 13.92 -6.06 -37.70
CA LEU A 11 13.93 -6.29 -39.14
C LEU A 11 14.70 -5.17 -39.88
N LEU A 12 14.51 -3.90 -39.49
CA LEU A 12 15.20 -2.76 -40.09
C LEU A 12 16.72 -2.78 -39.88
N LEU A 13 17.20 -3.40 -38.80
CA LEU A 13 18.64 -3.50 -38.51
C LEU A 13 19.34 -4.56 -39.36
N VAL A 14 18.62 -5.60 -39.76
CA VAL A 14 19.18 -6.73 -40.55
C VAL A 14 19.07 -6.46 -42.06
N LEU A 15 18.20 -5.53 -42.47
CA LEU A 15 18.02 -5.20 -43.87
C LEU A 15 19.24 -4.45 -44.45
N PRO A 16 19.75 -4.88 -45.62
CA PRO A 16 20.79 -4.17 -46.34
C PRO A 16 20.46 -2.68 -46.54
N LYS A 17 21.41 -1.78 -46.26
CA LYS A 17 21.22 -0.32 -46.30
C LYS A 17 20.70 0.19 -47.66
N ASN A 18 20.99 -0.52 -48.74
CA ASN A 18 20.53 -0.23 -50.10
C ASN A 18 19.05 -0.58 -50.35
N LEU A 19 18.44 -1.44 -49.53
CA LEU A 19 17.00 -1.76 -49.59
C LEU A 19 16.15 -0.84 -48.72
N PHE A 20 16.79 -0.08 -47.82
CA PHE A 20 16.13 0.82 -46.87
C PHE A 20 15.26 1.91 -47.54
N PRO A 21 15.73 2.61 -48.59
CA PRO A 21 14.91 3.61 -49.27
C PRO A 21 13.67 2.99 -49.93
N PHE A 22 13.83 1.80 -50.52
CA PHE A 22 12.75 1.09 -51.22
C PHE A 22 11.66 0.61 -50.24
N LEU A 23 12.04 0.11 -49.07
CA LEU A 23 11.10 -0.33 -48.03
C LEU A 23 10.40 0.84 -47.34
N LEU A 24 11.08 1.96 -47.12
CA LEU A 24 10.43 3.18 -46.62
C LEU A 24 9.41 3.73 -47.63
N GLN A 25 9.73 3.67 -48.93
CA GLN A 25 8.91 4.25 -49.99
C GLN A 25 7.71 3.37 -50.39
N HIS A 26 7.82 2.04 -50.25
CA HIS A 26 6.74 1.11 -50.63
C HIS A 26 5.99 0.45 -49.47
N PHE A 27 6.60 0.26 -48.30
CA PHE A 27 6.02 -0.56 -47.23
C PHE A 27 5.43 0.24 -46.05
N ALA A 28 5.40 1.57 -46.09
CA ALA A 28 4.89 2.43 -45.01
C ALA A 28 5.44 2.05 -43.61
N PHE A 29 6.59 1.39 -43.55
CA PHE A 29 7.08 0.68 -42.37
C PHE A 29 7.52 1.65 -41.26
N GLY A 30 8.11 2.77 -41.67
CA GLY A 30 8.43 3.88 -40.77
C GLY A 30 7.18 4.48 -40.12
N ASN A 31 6.11 4.68 -40.91
CA ASN A 31 4.83 5.16 -40.40
C ASN A 31 4.20 4.15 -39.44
N ALA A 32 4.24 2.85 -39.77
CA ALA A 32 3.73 1.80 -38.89
C ALA A 32 4.47 1.73 -37.53
N LEU A 33 5.80 1.86 -37.53
CA LEU A 33 6.59 1.92 -36.29
C LEU A 33 6.27 3.17 -35.47
N HIS A 34 6.14 4.32 -36.12
CA HIS A 34 5.78 5.58 -35.49
C HIS A 34 4.37 5.51 -34.86
N ASP A 35 3.39 5.02 -35.61
CA ASP A 35 2.01 4.86 -35.15
C ASP A 35 1.95 3.87 -33.97
N LEU A 36 2.69 2.77 -34.04
CA LEU A 36 2.75 1.80 -32.95
C LEU A 36 3.39 2.40 -31.68
N ARG A 37 4.45 3.21 -31.80
CA ARG A 37 5.02 3.96 -30.67
C ARG A 37 3.97 4.89 -30.06
N ARG A 38 3.28 5.67 -30.90
CA ARG A 38 2.21 6.59 -30.46
C ARG A 38 1.08 5.85 -29.74
N SER A 39 0.63 4.71 -30.28
CA SER A 39 -0.40 3.88 -29.65
C SER A 39 0.05 3.31 -28.31
N ILE A 40 1.30 2.85 -28.18
CA ILE A 40 1.83 2.33 -26.91
C ILE A 40 1.90 3.45 -25.86
N ARG A 41 2.42 4.64 -26.22
CA ARG A 41 2.48 5.80 -25.31
C ARG A 41 1.08 6.25 -24.88
N SER A 42 0.15 6.36 -25.83
CA SER A 42 -1.24 6.69 -25.54
C SER A 42 -1.91 5.65 -24.64
N GLY A 43 -1.69 4.36 -24.88
CA GLY A 43 -2.22 3.29 -24.03
C GLY A 43 -1.67 3.33 -22.60
N LEU A 44 -0.39 3.66 -22.42
CA LEU A 44 0.22 3.87 -21.10
C LEU A 44 -0.38 5.09 -20.38
N GLN A 45 -0.66 6.17 -21.10
CA GLN A 45 -1.34 7.33 -20.54
C GLN A 45 -2.77 6.98 -20.09
N VAL A 46 -3.54 6.32 -20.95
CA VAL A 46 -4.90 5.87 -20.62
C VAL A 46 -4.89 4.93 -19.41
N LEU A 47 -3.90 4.05 -19.29
CA LEU A 47 -3.74 3.20 -18.11
C LEU A 47 -3.51 4.02 -16.83
N LYS A 48 -2.60 4.99 -16.87
CA LYS A 48 -2.33 5.87 -15.71
C LYS A 48 -3.61 6.56 -15.24
N ASP A 49 -4.41 7.07 -16.17
CA ASP A 49 -5.67 7.76 -15.87
C ASP A 49 -6.71 6.77 -15.32
N MET A 50 -6.85 5.60 -15.95
CA MET A 50 -7.78 4.55 -15.49
C MET A 50 -7.47 4.05 -14.09
N ILE A 51 -6.19 3.89 -13.71
CA ILE A 51 -5.83 3.47 -12.35
C ILE A 51 -6.21 4.55 -11.33
N LEU A 52 -6.00 5.83 -11.66
CA LEU A 52 -6.28 6.95 -10.75
C LEU A 52 -7.78 7.12 -10.48
N ASP A 53 -8.60 6.86 -11.50
CA ASP A 53 -10.06 6.97 -11.46
C ASP A 53 -10.77 5.66 -11.15
N TYR A 54 -10.02 4.56 -11.04
CA TYR A 54 -10.58 3.25 -10.74
C TYR A 54 -11.35 3.29 -9.41
N THR A 55 -12.54 2.72 -9.43
CA THR A 55 -13.37 2.50 -8.25
C THR A 55 -13.82 1.05 -8.25
N SER A 56 -13.64 0.36 -7.14
CA SER A 56 -14.08 -1.04 -7.02
C SER A 56 -15.55 -1.12 -6.64
N ASP A 57 -16.26 -2.17 -7.07
CA ASP A 57 -17.61 -2.45 -6.56
C ASP A 57 -17.58 -2.71 -5.04
N VAL A 58 -16.55 -3.43 -4.58
CA VAL A 58 -16.38 -3.85 -3.18
C VAL A 58 -14.95 -3.63 -2.69
N VAL A 59 -14.84 -3.25 -1.42
CA VAL A 59 -13.56 -3.23 -0.71
C VAL A 59 -13.33 -4.53 0.06
N PRO A 60 -12.08 -5.04 0.17
CA PRO A 60 -11.79 -6.27 0.90
C PRO A 60 -12.31 -6.25 2.34
N GLN A 61 -13.04 -7.29 2.74
CA GLN A 61 -13.45 -7.42 4.14
C GLN A 61 -12.22 -7.51 5.04
N GLY A 62 -12.27 -6.84 6.19
CA GLY A 62 -11.15 -6.84 7.15
C GLY A 62 -9.91 -6.05 6.70
N GLY A 63 -10.01 -5.23 5.65
CA GLY A 63 -8.90 -4.36 5.23
C GLY A 63 -7.77 -5.10 4.52
N GLY A 64 -8.06 -6.22 3.86
CA GLY A 64 -7.07 -7.01 3.13
C GLY A 64 -6.50 -6.31 1.88
N ILE A 65 -5.64 -7.02 1.16
CA ILE A 65 -4.99 -6.52 -0.05
C ILE A 65 -6.02 -6.39 -1.18
N HIS A 66 -6.07 -5.24 -1.82
CA HIS A 66 -6.93 -4.99 -2.96
C HIS A 66 -6.44 -5.72 -4.22
N GLU A 67 -7.35 -6.26 -5.03
CA GLU A 67 -6.98 -7.09 -6.18
C GLU A 67 -6.20 -6.30 -7.24
N ILE A 68 -6.59 -5.06 -7.48
CA ILE A 68 -5.88 -4.15 -8.39
C ILE A 68 -4.41 -3.92 -8.00
N THR A 69 -4.07 -3.93 -6.71
CA THR A 69 -2.68 -3.84 -6.23
C THR A 69 -1.87 -5.01 -6.78
N LYS A 70 -2.41 -6.23 -6.71
CA LYS A 70 -1.78 -7.46 -7.22
C LYS A 70 -1.65 -7.41 -8.74
N TYR A 71 -2.73 -7.04 -9.43
CA TYR A 71 -2.74 -6.98 -10.90
C TYR A 71 -1.80 -5.93 -11.48
N LEU A 72 -1.80 -4.72 -10.90
CA LEU A 72 -0.96 -3.63 -11.40
C LEU A 72 0.52 -3.95 -11.21
N LEU A 73 0.92 -4.52 -10.07
CA LEU A 73 2.31 -4.93 -9.85
C LEU A 73 2.73 -6.05 -10.81
N ARG A 74 1.86 -7.03 -11.08
CA ARG A 74 2.11 -8.05 -12.11
C ARG A 74 2.26 -7.43 -13.50
N TYR A 75 1.45 -6.43 -13.82
CA TYR A 75 1.54 -5.70 -15.08
C TYR A 75 2.85 -4.90 -15.18
N ILE A 76 3.23 -4.17 -14.13
CA ILE A 76 4.51 -3.44 -14.05
C ILE A 76 5.68 -4.42 -14.27
N MET A 77 5.66 -5.59 -13.64
CA MET A 77 6.68 -6.61 -13.87
C MET A 77 6.77 -7.03 -15.34
N SER A 78 5.63 -7.20 -16.00
CA SER A 78 5.56 -7.50 -17.43
C SER A 78 6.04 -6.35 -18.32
N LEU A 79 5.79 -5.08 -17.95
CA LEU A 79 6.38 -3.93 -18.63
C LEU A 79 7.90 -3.99 -18.55
N LEU A 80 8.44 -4.27 -17.37
CA LEU A 80 9.88 -4.37 -17.16
C LEU A 80 10.51 -5.57 -17.89
N ASP A 81 9.76 -6.62 -18.24
CA ASP A 81 10.27 -7.69 -19.12
C ASP A 81 10.57 -7.18 -20.54
N ASN A 82 9.89 -6.11 -20.95
CA ASN A 82 10.08 -5.45 -22.24
C ASN A 82 10.83 -4.11 -22.08
N GLY A 83 11.60 -3.95 -20.99
CA GLY A 83 12.18 -2.67 -20.58
C GLY A 83 13.11 -2.03 -21.61
N THR A 84 13.91 -2.82 -22.34
CA THR A 84 14.80 -2.31 -23.40
C THR A 84 13.99 -1.70 -24.55
N SER A 85 13.00 -2.45 -25.06
CA SER A 85 12.12 -2.01 -26.13
C SER A 85 11.31 -0.79 -25.71
N LEU A 86 10.80 -0.78 -24.48
CA LEU A 86 10.08 0.37 -23.92
C LEU A 86 10.97 1.61 -23.79
N LYS A 87 12.22 1.50 -23.34
CA LYS A 87 13.14 2.65 -23.32
C LYS A 87 13.29 3.28 -24.70
N ILE A 88 13.41 2.47 -25.77
CA ILE A 88 13.47 2.96 -27.15
C ILE A 88 12.15 3.60 -27.61
N ILE A 89 11.02 2.97 -27.26
CA ILE A 89 9.69 3.47 -27.61
C ILE A 89 9.37 4.79 -26.89
N LEU A 90 9.84 4.96 -25.65
CA LEU A 90 9.51 6.11 -24.81
C LEU A 90 10.36 7.35 -25.13
N VAL A 91 11.55 7.16 -25.71
CA VAL A 91 12.30 8.27 -26.35
C VAL A 91 11.39 8.88 -27.43
N GLY A 92 10.99 10.14 -27.22
CA GLY A 92 10.20 10.91 -28.17
C GLY A 92 10.94 11.08 -29.51
N ASP A 93 10.18 11.14 -30.61
CA ASP A 93 10.74 11.57 -31.90
C ASP A 93 10.78 13.09 -31.93
N GLU A 94 11.83 13.68 -32.52
CA GLU A 94 11.98 15.15 -32.68
C GLU A 94 10.78 15.80 -33.40
N GLN A 95 10.04 15.01 -34.18
CA GLN A 95 8.85 15.45 -34.91
C GLN A 95 7.59 15.64 -34.04
N ASP A 96 7.55 15.08 -32.82
CA ASP A 96 6.32 15.09 -32.00
C ASP A 96 6.18 16.33 -31.11
N GLY A 97 7.21 17.20 -31.03
CA GLY A 97 7.22 18.62 -30.60
C GLY A 97 6.51 19.05 -29.29
N LYS A 98 5.76 18.18 -28.63
CA LYS A 98 4.77 18.47 -27.58
C LYS A 98 4.67 17.36 -26.52
N VAL A 99 5.19 16.15 -26.77
CA VAL A 99 5.15 15.06 -25.79
C VAL A 99 6.43 15.09 -24.97
N ALA A 100 6.33 15.37 -23.67
CA ALA A 100 7.45 15.28 -22.75
C ALA A 100 8.04 13.85 -22.80
N MET A 101 9.38 13.74 -22.90
CA MET A 101 10.04 12.45 -22.79
C MET A 101 9.84 11.91 -21.38
N GLU A 102 9.03 10.86 -21.24
CA GLU A 102 8.79 10.16 -19.99
C GLU A 102 9.67 8.91 -19.95
N THR A 103 10.42 8.70 -18.88
CA THR A 103 11.24 7.50 -18.74
C THR A 103 10.39 6.31 -18.26
N LEU A 104 10.91 5.09 -18.42
CA LEU A 104 10.27 3.90 -17.84
C LEU A 104 10.15 3.99 -16.31
N GLN A 105 11.11 4.67 -15.66
CA GLN A 105 11.07 4.94 -14.23
C GLN A 105 9.89 5.84 -13.88
N ASP A 106 9.68 6.93 -14.62
CA ASP A 106 8.58 7.87 -14.40
C ASP A 106 7.21 7.19 -14.55
N ILE A 107 7.06 6.33 -15.57
CA ILE A 107 5.82 5.56 -15.76
C ILE A 107 5.55 4.64 -14.58
N VAL A 108 6.55 3.87 -14.15
CA VAL A 108 6.38 2.93 -13.04
C VAL A 108 6.11 3.66 -11.73
N ALA A 109 6.84 4.73 -11.44
CA ALA A 109 6.62 5.57 -10.26
C ALA A 109 5.21 6.19 -10.28
N THR A 110 4.75 6.67 -11.44
CA THR A 110 3.42 7.26 -11.59
C THR A 110 2.32 6.22 -11.42
N LEU A 111 2.46 5.02 -11.99
CA LEU A 111 1.49 3.94 -11.81
C LEU A 111 1.34 3.52 -10.34
N ILE A 112 2.46 3.40 -9.61
CA ILE A 112 2.43 3.08 -8.18
C ILE A 112 1.80 4.23 -7.38
N SER A 113 2.18 5.48 -7.65
CA SER A 113 1.60 6.66 -7.00
C SER A 113 0.08 6.77 -7.23
N HIS A 114 -0.38 6.55 -8.46
CA HIS A 114 -1.82 6.56 -8.78
C HIS A 114 -2.56 5.41 -8.09
N LEU A 115 -1.94 4.24 -7.99
CA LEU A 115 -2.48 3.12 -7.21
C LEU A 115 -2.63 3.51 -5.73
N GLU A 116 -1.61 4.11 -5.12
CA GLU A 116 -1.66 4.55 -3.73
C GLU A 116 -2.74 5.60 -3.48
N ILE A 117 -2.88 6.58 -4.38
CA ILE A 117 -3.95 7.59 -4.32
C ILE A 117 -5.33 6.92 -4.41
N MET A 118 -5.49 5.97 -5.34
CA MET A 118 -6.74 5.23 -5.49
C MET A 118 -7.05 4.39 -4.25
N LEU A 119 -6.05 3.70 -3.68
CA LEU A 119 -6.20 2.95 -2.44
C LEU A 119 -6.61 3.85 -1.26
N GLU A 120 -6.03 5.05 -1.16
CA GLU A 120 -6.43 6.01 -0.12
C GLU A 120 -7.91 6.41 -0.30
N LYS A 121 -8.38 6.64 -1.54
CA LYS A 121 -9.81 6.90 -1.83
C LYS A 121 -10.69 5.71 -1.42
N GLU A 122 -10.34 4.49 -1.81
CA GLU A 122 -11.09 3.27 -1.46
C GLU A 122 -11.13 3.03 0.06
N SER A 123 -10.04 3.36 0.77
CA SER A 123 -9.99 3.25 2.23
C SER A 123 -11.08 4.08 2.92
N GLN A 124 -11.51 5.20 2.33
CA GLN A 124 -12.53 6.07 2.92
C GLN A 124 -13.91 5.41 2.99
N ARG A 125 -14.13 4.29 2.29
CA ARG A 125 -15.37 3.52 2.32
C ARG A 125 -15.55 2.71 3.61
N TYR A 126 -14.47 2.45 4.37
CA TYR A 126 -14.60 1.83 5.68
C TYR A 126 -15.12 2.84 6.71
N LYS A 127 -16.04 2.42 7.56
CA LYS A 127 -16.57 3.26 8.65
C LYS A 127 -15.57 3.41 9.80
N ASP A 128 -14.86 2.33 10.12
CA ASP A 128 -13.89 2.30 11.21
C ASP A 128 -12.55 2.91 10.75
N ALA A 129 -12.10 3.96 11.44
CA ALA A 129 -10.87 4.68 11.08
C ALA A 129 -9.60 3.82 11.24
N GLY A 130 -9.58 2.89 12.19
CA GLY A 130 -8.51 1.90 12.33
C GLY A 130 -8.49 0.94 11.15
N LEU A 131 -9.66 0.50 10.67
CA LEU A 131 -9.77 -0.34 9.49
C LEU A 131 -9.31 0.35 8.20
N LYS A 132 -9.52 1.67 8.06
CA LYS A 132 -8.94 2.47 6.96
C LYS A 132 -7.42 2.36 6.94
N GLN A 133 -6.78 2.55 8.10
CA GLN A 133 -5.32 2.46 8.20
C GLN A 133 -4.83 1.01 8.03
N MET A 134 -5.56 0.02 8.53
CA MET A 134 -5.23 -1.40 8.31
C MET A 134 -5.19 -1.74 6.82
N PHE A 135 -6.17 -1.24 6.05
CA PHE A 135 -6.20 -1.39 4.60
C PHE A 135 -4.97 -0.79 3.92
N MET A 136 -4.57 0.42 4.32
CA MET A 136 -3.36 1.06 3.80
C MET A 136 -2.10 0.28 4.16
N VAL A 137 -1.96 -0.15 5.43
CA VAL A 137 -0.83 -0.97 5.89
C VAL A 137 -0.68 -2.24 5.06
N ASN A 138 -1.76 -2.99 4.83
CA ASN A 138 -1.70 -4.21 4.04
C ASN A 138 -1.28 -3.96 2.58
N ASN A 139 -1.86 -2.95 1.93
CA ASN A 139 -1.58 -2.69 0.52
C ASN A 139 -0.20 -2.06 0.30
N VAL A 140 0.18 -1.06 1.09
CA VAL A 140 1.51 -0.42 0.98
C VAL A 140 2.60 -1.45 1.30
N ASN A 141 2.38 -2.36 2.27
CA ASN A 141 3.35 -3.38 2.60
C ASN A 141 3.50 -4.39 1.46
N PHE A 142 2.39 -4.74 0.81
CA PHE A 142 2.43 -5.60 -0.36
C PHE A 142 3.22 -4.94 -1.50
N VAL A 143 2.95 -3.67 -1.81
CA VAL A 143 3.70 -2.90 -2.82
C VAL A 143 5.18 -2.88 -2.49
N LEU A 144 5.53 -2.46 -1.28
CA LEU A 144 6.92 -2.35 -0.83
C LEU A 144 7.64 -3.69 -0.94
N HIS A 145 7.03 -4.77 -0.45
CA HIS A 145 7.63 -6.11 -0.50
C HIS A 145 7.83 -6.61 -1.94
N GLN A 146 6.87 -6.35 -2.83
CA GLN A 146 7.00 -6.69 -4.25
C GLN A 146 8.07 -5.85 -4.95
N VAL A 147 8.20 -4.57 -4.61
CA VAL A 147 9.27 -3.72 -5.16
C VAL A 147 10.63 -4.20 -4.69
N GLU A 148 10.82 -4.42 -3.39
CA GLU A 148 12.07 -4.88 -2.80
C GLU A 148 12.52 -6.25 -3.33
N GLY A 149 11.57 -7.16 -3.57
CA GLY A 149 11.82 -8.51 -4.07
C GLY A 149 11.93 -8.62 -5.59
N SER A 150 11.92 -7.50 -6.33
CA SER A 150 11.90 -7.54 -7.79
C SER A 150 12.81 -6.51 -8.45
N LYS A 151 12.88 -6.56 -9.78
CA LYS A 151 13.63 -5.59 -10.58
C LYS A 151 13.06 -4.17 -10.54
N ILE A 152 11.89 -3.97 -9.95
CA ILE A 152 11.32 -2.63 -9.74
C ILE A 152 12.24 -1.81 -8.82
N ARG A 153 12.84 -2.42 -7.79
CA ARG A 153 13.80 -1.75 -6.90
C ARG A 153 14.97 -1.14 -7.66
N TYR A 154 15.58 -1.87 -8.59
CA TYR A 154 16.70 -1.36 -9.38
C TYR A 154 16.30 -0.18 -10.29
N LEU A 155 15.03 -0.11 -10.69
CA LEU A 155 14.52 0.99 -11.50
C LEU A 155 14.22 2.24 -10.67
N LEU A 156 13.58 2.07 -9.51
CA LEU A 156 13.13 3.18 -8.67
C LEU A 156 14.23 3.72 -7.73
N GLY A 157 15.21 2.88 -7.39
CA GLY A 157 16.32 3.22 -6.50
C GLY A 157 16.00 3.04 -5.01
N ASP A 158 17.06 3.00 -4.20
CA ASP A 158 16.95 2.77 -2.75
C ASP A 158 16.29 3.96 -2.02
N ASP A 159 16.43 5.19 -2.51
CA ASP A 159 15.76 6.37 -1.94
C ASP A 159 14.22 6.24 -1.98
N TRP A 160 13.70 5.67 -3.07
CA TRP A 160 12.27 5.38 -3.18
C TRP A 160 11.84 4.36 -2.11
N VAL A 161 12.63 3.29 -1.93
CA VAL A 161 12.35 2.24 -0.93
C VAL A 161 12.35 2.82 0.48
N LEU A 162 13.37 3.62 0.83
CA LEU A 162 13.47 4.25 2.15
C LEU A 162 12.27 5.17 2.44
N LYS A 163 11.87 5.99 1.46
CA LYS A 163 10.69 6.84 1.60
C LYS A 163 9.42 6.04 1.87
N HIS A 164 9.20 4.93 1.17
CA HIS A 164 8.00 4.10 1.35
C HIS A 164 8.06 3.27 2.64
N GLN A 165 9.26 2.90 3.11
CA GLN A 165 9.44 2.32 4.45
C GLN A 165 9.04 3.31 5.55
N ASP A 166 9.36 4.59 5.41
CA ASP A 166 8.96 5.61 6.38
C ASP A 166 7.45 5.88 6.33
N GLN A 167 6.86 5.98 5.13
CA GLN A 167 5.40 6.06 4.98
C GLN A 167 4.68 4.85 5.59
N MET A 168 5.23 3.64 5.46
CA MET A 168 4.71 2.45 6.12
C MET A 168 4.72 2.59 7.64
N LYS A 169 5.82 3.08 8.24
CA LYS A 169 5.89 3.33 9.68
C LYS A 169 4.85 4.35 10.14
N ASP A 170 4.59 5.38 9.33
CA ASP A 170 3.55 6.38 9.62
C ASP A 170 2.15 5.76 9.61
N HIS A 171 1.82 4.93 8.62
CA HIS A 171 0.55 4.20 8.59
C HIS A 171 0.38 3.26 9.78
N ILE A 172 1.42 2.50 10.15
CA ILE A 172 1.38 1.62 11.33
C ILE A 172 1.18 2.45 12.60
N SER A 173 1.90 3.56 12.75
CA SER A 173 1.78 4.42 13.93
C SER A 173 0.39 5.05 14.03
N SER A 174 -0.15 5.55 12.91
CA SER A 174 -1.51 6.07 12.79
C SER A 174 -2.54 5.01 13.17
N PHE A 175 -2.42 3.79 12.62
CA PHE A 175 -3.25 2.66 12.96
C PHE A 175 -3.27 2.39 14.47
N ILE A 176 -2.10 2.26 15.09
CA ILE A 176 -1.98 1.95 16.52
C ILE A 176 -2.57 3.08 17.37
N ASN A 177 -2.34 4.34 16.98
CA ASN A 177 -2.83 5.49 17.71
C ASN A 177 -4.36 5.58 17.65
N ILE A 178 -4.95 5.52 16.45
CA ILE A 178 -6.39 5.64 16.23
C ILE A 178 -7.13 4.46 16.85
N SER A 179 -6.67 3.23 16.59
CA SER A 179 -7.45 2.03 16.94
C SER A 179 -7.46 1.73 18.43
N TRP A 180 -6.46 2.21 19.17
CA TRP A 180 -6.32 2.00 20.62
C TRP A 180 -6.55 3.27 21.44
N GLU A 181 -6.92 4.38 20.80
CA GLU A 181 -7.13 5.68 21.48
C GLU A 181 -8.13 5.56 22.62
N SER A 182 -9.30 4.95 22.37
CA SER A 182 -10.36 4.81 23.38
C SER A 182 -9.93 3.98 24.59
N VAL A 183 -9.10 2.97 24.37
CA VAL A 183 -8.54 2.12 25.42
C VAL A 183 -7.53 2.93 26.25
N MET A 184 -6.62 3.65 25.57
CA MET A 184 -5.60 4.47 26.22
C MET A 184 -6.20 5.66 26.98
N TYR A 185 -7.31 6.23 26.48
CA TYR A 185 -8.01 7.34 27.10
C TYR A 185 -8.43 7.04 28.55
N CYS A 186 -8.72 5.77 28.86
CA CYS A 186 -9.06 5.30 30.22
C CYS A 186 -7.98 5.67 31.25
N PHE A 187 -6.71 5.77 30.83
CA PHE A 187 -5.58 6.05 31.73
C PHE A 187 -5.22 7.53 31.84
N HIS A 188 -5.73 8.39 30.96
CA HIS A 188 -5.29 9.78 30.83
C HIS A 188 -6.29 10.79 31.38
N VAL A 189 -7.59 10.50 31.32
CA VAL A 189 -8.64 11.40 31.81
C VAL A 189 -9.26 10.86 33.09
N LYS A 190 -9.54 11.74 34.07
CA LYS A 190 -10.39 11.39 35.21
C LYS A 190 -11.75 10.95 34.65
N THR A 191 -12.01 9.64 34.67
CA THR A 191 -13.18 8.98 34.05
C THR A 191 -14.51 9.62 34.48
N ASN A 192 -14.54 10.25 35.66
CA ASN A 192 -15.65 11.04 36.19
C ASN A 192 -16.07 12.25 35.31
N LYS A 193 -15.29 12.63 34.29
CA LYS A 193 -15.64 13.69 33.32
C LYS A 193 -16.42 13.18 32.10
N ILE A 194 -16.59 11.86 31.93
CA ILE A 194 -17.40 11.30 30.85
C ILE A 194 -18.81 11.01 31.39
N PRO A 195 -19.88 11.66 30.88
CA PRO A 195 -21.23 11.52 31.43
C PRO A 195 -21.73 10.07 31.50
N ILE A 196 -21.45 9.28 30.45
CA ILE A 196 -21.88 7.89 30.27
C ILE A 196 -21.17 6.95 31.26
N PHE A 197 -19.95 7.28 31.70
CA PHE A 197 -19.13 6.44 32.57
C PHE A 197 -18.93 7.03 33.97
N SER A 198 -19.69 8.07 34.31
CA SER A 198 -19.55 8.84 35.54
C SER A 198 -19.57 7.99 36.82
N ASN A 199 -20.21 6.82 36.78
CA ASN A 199 -20.36 5.91 37.91
C ASN A 199 -19.52 4.61 37.83
N LEU A 200 -18.80 4.36 36.72
CA LEU A 200 -18.04 3.11 36.55
C LEU A 200 -16.56 3.27 36.93
N PRO A 201 -15.96 2.29 37.62
CA PRO A 201 -14.52 2.26 37.84
C PRO A 201 -13.74 2.22 36.52
N THR A 202 -12.62 2.94 36.47
CA THR A 202 -11.74 3.02 35.29
C THR A 202 -11.38 1.65 34.70
N LEU A 203 -11.07 0.66 35.54
CA LEU A 203 -10.71 -0.69 35.09
C LEU A 203 -11.88 -1.42 34.39
N GLN A 204 -13.13 -1.14 34.76
CA GLN A 204 -14.28 -1.72 34.06
C GLN A 204 -14.47 -1.07 32.69
N ILE A 205 -14.31 0.26 32.60
CA ILE A 205 -14.35 0.99 31.32
C ILE A 205 -13.24 0.49 30.39
N PHE A 206 -12.03 0.31 30.94
CA PHE A 206 -10.91 -0.27 30.23
C PHE A 206 -11.26 -1.65 29.66
N ASN A 207 -11.78 -2.57 30.48
CA ASN A 207 -12.13 -3.92 30.01
C ASN A 207 -13.14 -3.87 28.86
N LEU A 208 -14.18 -3.02 28.97
CA LEU A 208 -15.19 -2.82 27.91
C LEU A 208 -14.56 -2.33 26.60
N GLN A 209 -13.70 -1.30 26.67
CA GLN A 209 -13.05 -0.76 25.47
C GLN A 209 -12.03 -1.74 24.89
N PHE A 210 -11.23 -2.37 25.73
CA PHE A 210 -10.24 -3.38 25.34
C PHE A 210 -10.91 -4.57 24.64
N GLU A 211 -11.94 -5.16 25.24
CA GLU A 211 -12.63 -6.32 24.66
C GLU A 211 -13.29 -5.97 23.34
N LYS A 212 -13.96 -4.81 23.24
CA LYS A 212 -14.55 -4.34 21.99
C LYS A 212 -13.48 -4.23 20.89
N THR A 213 -12.37 -3.56 21.18
CA THR A 213 -11.28 -3.37 20.22
C THR A 213 -10.64 -4.71 19.86
N TYR A 214 -10.34 -5.54 20.85
CA TYR A 214 -9.74 -6.87 20.68
C TYR A 214 -10.58 -7.77 19.77
N TRP A 215 -11.87 -7.95 20.09
CA TRP A 215 -12.74 -8.83 19.31
C TRP A 215 -12.94 -8.33 17.89
N THR A 216 -13.02 -7.01 17.70
CA THR A 216 -13.10 -6.41 16.36
C THR A 216 -11.82 -6.71 15.56
N GLN A 217 -10.65 -6.39 16.12
CA GLN A 217 -9.36 -6.54 15.45
C GLN A 217 -8.91 -7.99 15.27
N LYS A 218 -9.45 -8.93 16.07
CA LYS A 218 -9.22 -10.37 15.88
C LYS A 218 -9.77 -10.88 14.55
N THR A 219 -10.80 -10.21 14.00
CA THR A 219 -11.37 -10.55 12.68
C THR A 219 -10.61 -9.94 11.51
N TRP A 220 -9.67 -9.03 11.77
CA TRP A 220 -8.86 -8.41 10.72
C TRP A 220 -7.68 -9.29 10.39
N LYS A 221 -7.10 -9.12 9.21
CA LYS A 221 -5.99 -9.94 8.74
C LYS A 221 -4.82 -9.05 8.30
N VAL A 222 -3.63 -9.40 8.77
CA VAL A 222 -2.37 -8.93 8.18
C VAL A 222 -1.69 -10.13 7.53
N GLU A 223 -1.60 -10.13 6.19
CA GLU A 223 -1.10 -11.29 5.44
C GLU A 223 0.39 -11.56 5.70
N ASN A 224 1.21 -10.51 5.89
CA ASN A 224 2.63 -10.65 6.13
C ASN A 224 2.91 -10.99 7.61
N PRO A 225 3.47 -12.18 7.93
CA PRO A 225 3.65 -12.62 9.32
C PRO A 225 4.62 -11.75 10.13
N LEU A 226 5.68 -11.22 9.49
CA LEU A 226 6.66 -10.37 10.15
C LEU A 226 6.05 -9.02 10.53
N LEU A 227 5.36 -8.38 9.59
CA LEU A 227 4.62 -7.15 9.83
C LEU A 227 3.60 -7.35 10.96
N ARG A 228 2.83 -8.43 10.88
CA ARG A 228 1.84 -8.80 11.89
C ARG A 228 2.46 -8.94 13.28
N SER A 229 3.56 -9.67 13.38
CA SER A 229 4.30 -9.83 14.64
C SER A 229 4.79 -8.48 15.18
N ASN A 230 5.32 -7.62 14.32
CA ASN A 230 5.80 -6.28 14.72
C ASN A 230 4.64 -5.40 15.21
N MET A 231 3.51 -5.39 14.51
CA MET A 231 2.32 -4.63 14.94
C MET A 231 1.78 -5.12 16.29
N ARG A 232 1.69 -6.44 16.49
CA ARG A 232 1.30 -7.03 17.79
C ARG A 232 2.21 -6.57 18.90
N LYS A 233 3.53 -6.63 18.67
CA LYS A 233 4.55 -6.19 19.63
C LYS A 233 4.35 -4.70 19.98
N SER A 234 4.22 -3.83 18.99
CA SER A 234 4.04 -2.38 19.23
C SER A 234 2.73 -2.05 19.97
N VAL A 235 1.64 -2.74 19.66
CA VAL A 235 0.38 -2.61 20.42
C VAL A 235 0.56 -3.09 21.86
N SER A 236 1.18 -4.25 22.04
CA SER A 236 1.43 -4.86 23.36
C SER A 236 2.28 -3.96 24.24
N GLU A 237 3.44 -3.53 23.74
CA GLU A 237 4.36 -2.63 24.46
C GLU A 237 3.64 -1.35 24.90
N LYS A 238 2.91 -0.70 23.98
CA LYS A 238 2.20 0.55 24.28
C LYS A 238 1.11 0.37 25.34
N LEU A 239 0.27 -0.65 25.16
CA LEU A 239 -0.90 -0.86 26.01
C LEU A 239 -0.52 -1.38 27.39
N VAL A 240 0.32 -2.41 27.44
CA VAL A 240 0.71 -3.08 28.67
C VAL A 240 1.54 -2.13 29.54
N GLN A 241 2.44 -1.34 28.95
CA GLN A 241 3.17 -0.31 29.70
C GLN A 241 2.23 0.70 30.38
N ALA A 242 1.23 1.20 29.67
CA ALA A 242 0.27 2.15 30.23
C ALA A 242 -0.61 1.52 31.32
N TYR A 243 -1.07 0.28 31.08
CA TYR A 243 -1.88 -0.47 32.03
C TYR A 243 -1.10 -0.77 33.32
N SER A 244 0.12 -1.30 33.23
CA SER A 244 1.00 -1.57 34.37
C SER A 244 1.28 -0.31 35.19
N THR A 245 1.59 0.80 34.51
CA THR A 245 1.79 2.11 35.17
C THR A 245 0.54 2.56 35.93
N TYR A 246 -0.65 2.31 35.37
CA TYR A 246 -1.92 2.62 36.04
C TYR A 246 -2.14 1.76 37.29
N LEU A 247 -1.90 0.45 37.19
CA LEU A 247 -2.02 -0.49 38.30
C LEU A 247 -1.09 -0.12 39.45
N GLU A 248 0.15 0.25 39.14
CA GLU A 248 1.14 0.66 40.15
C GLU A 248 0.73 1.92 40.92
N LYS A 249 0.10 2.88 40.23
CA LYS A 249 -0.44 4.09 40.87
C LYS A 249 -1.66 3.81 41.77
N HIS A 250 -2.34 2.68 41.57
CA HIS A 250 -3.59 2.32 42.26
C HIS A 250 -3.51 0.98 43.01
N LYS A 251 -2.33 0.57 43.48
CA LYS A 251 -2.03 -0.73 44.13
C LYS A 251 -3.05 -1.20 45.17
N ASN A 252 -3.68 -0.28 45.91
CA ASN A 252 -4.62 -0.62 46.98
C ASN A 252 -6.05 -0.95 46.49
N LYS A 253 -6.44 -0.46 45.30
CA LYS A 253 -7.82 -0.59 44.77
C LYS A 253 -7.88 -1.43 43.49
N ALA A 254 -6.82 -1.41 42.69
CA ALA A 254 -6.77 -2.07 41.39
C ALA A 254 -6.94 -3.60 41.45
N PRO A 255 -6.27 -4.35 42.36
CA PRO A 255 -6.37 -5.81 42.37
C PRO A 255 -7.79 -6.36 42.57
N LYS A 256 -8.68 -5.61 43.24
CA LYS A 256 -10.07 -6.02 43.50
C LYS A 256 -10.99 -5.90 42.29
N LEU A 257 -10.59 -5.11 41.29
CA LEU A 257 -11.39 -4.79 40.09
C LEU A 257 -10.72 -5.27 38.80
N MET A 258 -9.54 -5.87 38.93
CA MET A 258 -8.70 -6.31 37.82
C MET A 258 -9.26 -7.61 37.22
N LYS A 259 -9.59 -7.55 35.93
CA LYS A 259 -10.03 -8.74 35.15
C LYS A 259 -8.85 -9.43 34.46
N TYR A 260 -7.87 -8.66 34.02
CA TYR A 260 -6.71 -9.11 33.26
C TYR A 260 -5.43 -8.69 33.97
N THR A 261 -4.46 -9.59 34.08
CA THR A 261 -3.07 -9.20 34.42
C THR A 261 -2.37 -8.62 33.19
N PRO A 262 -1.23 -7.92 33.35
CA PRO A 262 -0.39 -7.52 32.22
C PRO A 262 -0.07 -8.69 31.27
N GLU A 263 0.24 -9.86 31.81
CA GLU A 263 0.57 -11.08 31.06
C GLU A 263 -0.64 -11.64 30.30
N ASP A 264 -1.85 -11.56 30.88
CA ASP A 264 -3.09 -11.93 30.18
C ASP A 264 -3.31 -11.04 28.94
N LEU A 265 -3.04 -9.74 29.06
CA LEU A 265 -3.17 -8.80 27.95
C LEU A 265 -2.15 -9.11 26.85
N GLU A 266 -0.88 -9.34 27.19
CA GLU A 266 0.15 -9.72 26.21
C GLU A 266 -0.25 -10.97 25.43
N LYS A 267 -0.75 -11.99 26.14
CA LYS A 267 -1.21 -13.23 25.53
C LYS A 267 -2.36 -12.99 24.56
N LEU A 268 -3.38 -12.21 24.97
CA LEU A 268 -4.50 -11.90 24.09
C LEU A 268 -4.04 -11.10 22.86
N LEU A 269 -3.21 -10.08 23.05
CA LEU A 269 -2.72 -9.24 21.97
C LEU A 269 -1.88 -10.01 20.94
N SER A 270 -1.26 -11.13 21.35
CA SER A 270 -0.54 -12.03 20.44
C SER A 270 -1.43 -12.73 19.40
N ASP A 271 -2.75 -12.76 19.61
CA ASP A 271 -3.74 -13.35 18.69
C ASP A 271 -4.33 -12.36 17.67
N LEU A 272 -3.98 -11.07 17.76
CA LEU A 272 -4.59 -10.04 16.92
C LEU A 272 -4.24 -10.22 15.44
N PHE A 273 -5.14 -9.88 14.52
CA PHE A 273 -4.85 -9.85 13.08
C PHE A 273 -4.66 -11.23 12.41
N GLU A 274 -5.17 -12.31 13.01
CA GLU A 274 -5.16 -13.68 12.44
C GLU A 274 -6.31 -13.97 11.44
N GLY A 275 -7.26 -13.03 11.29
CA GLY A 275 -8.57 -13.22 10.62
C GLY A 275 -8.57 -13.87 9.24
#